data_AF-A0AAN5CRJ8-F1
#
_entry.id   AF-A0AAN5CRJ8-F1
#
_cell.length_a   1.000
_cell.length_b   1.000
_cell.length_c   1.000
_cell.angle_alpha   90.00
_cell.angle_beta   90.00
_cell.angle_gamma   90.00
#
_symmetry.space_group_name_H-M   'P 1'
#
loop_
_entity.id
_entity.type
_entity.pdbx_description
1 polymer ?
#
loop_
_entity_poly.entity_id
_entity_poly.type
_entity_poly.pdbx_seq_one_letter_code
_entity_poly.pdbx_strand_id
1 'polypeptide(L)'
;QEVLSARIPFFHGLFNANMTECANGVVDLSSAFSDTGFSSLENLLQYAYTGCLAISELNVQDLMMGASFLSMDSILDECAEFMRRRMTIDNVFPLLFFCRDIGYKKIHNSILNFIDKNFVSISRTSGFRNLSVDDLVVVLQRDSLYVDKEDQV
;
A
#
# COMPACT_ATOMS: atom_id res chain seq x y z
N GLN A 1 20.66 -9.39 -15.87
CA GLN A 1 19.71 -10.40 -15.37
C GLN A 1 20.00 -10.83 -13.93
N GLU A 2 21.25 -11.13 -13.56
CA GLU A 2 21.57 -11.60 -12.20
C GLU A 2 21.21 -10.61 -11.08
N VAL A 3 21.43 -9.30 -11.27
CA VAL A 3 21.14 -8.28 -10.24
C VAL A 3 19.63 -8.22 -9.91
N LEU A 4 18.77 -8.31 -10.92
CA LEU A 4 17.31 -8.30 -10.75
C LEU A 4 16.85 -9.57 -10.05
N SER A 5 17.36 -10.73 -10.47
CA SER A 5 17.06 -12.02 -9.83
C SER A 5 17.55 -12.07 -8.38
N ALA A 6 18.66 -11.41 -8.05
CA ALA A 6 19.21 -11.42 -6.71
C ALA A 6 18.49 -10.49 -5.73
N ARG A 7 17.83 -9.43 -6.24
CA ARG A 7 17.22 -8.38 -5.40
C ARG A 7 15.70 -8.28 -5.50
N ILE A 8 15.08 -8.92 -6.49
CA ILE A 8 13.64 -8.88 -6.71
C ILE A 8 13.09 -10.31 -6.76
N PRO A 9 12.33 -10.74 -5.74
CA PRO A 9 11.80 -12.10 -5.65
C PRO A 9 10.92 -12.49 -6.84
N PHE A 10 10.14 -11.54 -7.40
CA PHE A 10 9.35 -11.78 -8.60
C PHE A 10 10.21 -12.26 -9.79
N PHE A 11 11.31 -11.56 -10.08
CA PHE A 11 12.20 -11.93 -11.17
C PHE A 11 12.98 -13.22 -10.86
N HIS A 12 13.32 -13.48 -9.59
CA HIS A 12 13.88 -14.77 -9.19
C HIS A 12 12.94 -15.94 -9.49
N GLY A 13 11.65 -15.78 -9.18
CA GLY A 13 10.63 -16.76 -9.51
C GLY A 13 10.46 -16.93 -11.01
N LEU A 14 10.34 -15.83 -11.74
CA LEU A 14 10.18 -15.81 -13.19
C LEU A 14 11.36 -16.51 -13.91
N PHE A 15 12.59 -16.18 -13.53
CA PHE A 15 13.79 -16.74 -14.17
C PHE A 15 14.04 -18.21 -13.83
N ASN A 16 13.64 -18.67 -12.64
CA ASN A 16 13.79 -20.07 -12.24
C ASN A 16 12.60 -20.97 -12.65
N ALA A 17 11.44 -20.40 -12.99
CA ALA A 17 10.22 -21.16 -13.25
C ALA A 17 10.13 -21.76 -14.67
N ASN A 18 11.16 -21.68 -15.51
CA ASN A 18 11.13 -22.20 -16.88
C ASN A 18 9.92 -21.67 -17.69
N MET A 19 9.43 -20.46 -17.38
CA MET A 19 8.31 -19.84 -18.05
C MET A 19 8.68 -19.38 -19.47
N THR A 20 7.70 -19.31 -20.36
CA THR A 20 7.85 -18.90 -21.76
C THR A 20 8.48 -17.51 -21.92
N GLU A 21 8.32 -16.60 -20.95
CA GLU A 21 8.96 -15.29 -20.93
C GLU A 21 10.50 -15.37 -20.90
N CYS A 22 11.08 -16.41 -20.28
CA CYS A 22 12.53 -16.64 -20.34
C CYS A 22 13.02 -17.00 -21.75
N ALA A 23 12.19 -17.67 -22.53
CA ALA A 23 12.54 -18.09 -23.90
C ALA A 23 12.48 -16.91 -24.89
N ASN A 24 11.58 -15.94 -24.67
CA ASN A 24 11.43 -14.77 -25.53
C ASN A 24 12.27 -13.56 -25.08
N GLY A 25 12.81 -13.57 -23.85
CA GLY A 25 13.63 -12.48 -23.32
C GLY A 25 12.86 -11.18 -23.04
N VAL A 26 11.53 -11.20 -23.16
CA VAL A 26 10.64 -10.06 -22.93
C VAL A 26 9.60 -10.46 -21.89
N VAL A 27 9.47 -9.64 -20.85
CA VAL A 27 8.46 -9.79 -19.80
C VAL A 27 7.43 -8.69 -19.99
N ASP A 28 6.18 -9.07 -20.26
CA ASP A 28 5.09 -8.11 -20.36
C ASP A 28 4.54 -7.80 -18.96
N LEU A 29 4.63 -6.53 -18.57
CA LEU A 29 4.16 -6.00 -17.29
C LEU A 29 2.97 -5.04 -17.45
N SER A 30 2.47 -4.89 -18.68
CA SER A 30 1.37 -3.96 -19.00
C SER A 30 0.06 -4.27 -18.28
N SER A 31 -0.15 -5.53 -17.86
CA SER A 31 -1.33 -5.91 -17.07
C SER A 31 -1.23 -5.54 -15.59
N ALA A 32 -0.02 -5.27 -15.10
CA ALA A 32 0.25 -4.99 -13.68
C ALA A 32 0.44 -3.50 -13.38
N PHE A 33 0.82 -2.71 -14.40
CA PHE A 33 1.08 -1.28 -14.27
C PHE A 33 0.24 -0.51 -15.28
N SER A 34 -0.56 0.46 -14.81
CA SER A 34 -1.13 1.49 -15.67
C SER A 34 -0.04 2.38 -16.25
N ASP A 35 -0.37 3.22 -17.23
CA ASP A 35 0.57 4.20 -17.83
C ASP A 35 1.31 5.05 -16.77
N THR A 36 0.68 5.32 -15.62
CA THR A 36 1.26 6.05 -14.48
C THR A 36 2.17 5.19 -13.60
N GLY A 37 1.96 3.87 -13.56
CA GLY A 37 2.74 2.92 -12.76
C GLY A 37 4.12 2.62 -13.32
N PHE A 38 4.35 2.87 -14.62
CA PHE A 38 5.64 2.60 -15.28
C PHE A 38 6.80 3.41 -14.67
N SER A 39 6.58 4.69 -14.33
CA SER A 39 7.62 5.50 -13.67
C SER A 39 7.99 4.96 -12.28
N SER A 40 7.02 4.39 -11.56
CA SER A 40 7.27 3.79 -10.25
C SER A 40 7.98 2.44 -10.37
N LEU A 41 7.65 1.65 -11.40
CA LEU A 41 8.42 0.45 -11.73
C LEU A 41 9.87 0.79 -12.08
N GLU A 42 10.10 1.82 -12.90
CA GLU A 42 11.45 2.28 -13.24
C GLU A 42 12.24 2.69 -12.00
N ASN A 43 11.61 3.43 -11.07
CA ASN A 43 12.22 3.80 -9.79
C ASN A 43 12.56 2.57 -8.92
N LEU A 44 11.70 1.55 -8.89
CA LEU A 44 11.95 0.31 -8.16
C LEU A 44 13.10 -0.51 -8.77
N LEU A 45 13.18 -0.55 -10.10
CA LEU A 45 14.29 -1.17 -10.81
C LEU A 45 15.59 -0.39 -10.55
N GLN A 46 15.55 0.94 -10.65
CA GLN A 46 16.69 1.79 -10.34
C GLN A 46 17.14 1.62 -8.89
N TYR A 47 16.23 1.45 -7.94
CA TYR A 47 16.55 1.09 -6.57
C TYR A 47 17.26 -0.26 -6.48
N ALA A 48 16.82 -1.28 -7.22
CA ALA A 48 17.50 -2.58 -7.23
C ALA A 48 18.97 -2.43 -7.66
N TYR A 49 19.26 -1.57 -8.64
CA TYR A 49 20.63 -1.31 -9.12
C TYR A 49 21.45 -0.35 -8.24
N THR A 50 20.84 0.72 -7.72
CA THR A 50 21.55 1.82 -7.04
C THR A 50 21.46 1.76 -5.52
N GLY A 51 20.44 1.10 -4.98
CA GLY A 51 20.09 1.12 -3.56
C GLY A 51 19.39 2.40 -3.08
N CYS A 52 19.09 3.35 -3.98
CA CYS A 52 18.48 4.63 -3.64
C CYS A 52 17.06 4.74 -4.21
N LEU A 53 16.08 5.07 -3.36
CA LEU A 53 14.69 5.28 -3.75
C LEU A 53 14.17 6.56 -3.10
N ALA A 54 13.61 7.47 -3.91
CA ALA A 54 12.98 8.68 -3.42
C ALA A 54 11.47 8.48 -3.27
N ILE A 55 10.98 8.49 -2.04
CA ILE A 55 9.56 8.37 -1.71
C ILE A 55 8.97 9.76 -1.51
N SER A 56 7.82 10.01 -2.15
CA SER A 56 7.07 11.27 -2.13
C SER A 56 5.57 11.01 -2.09
N GLU A 57 4.77 12.00 -1.73
CA GLU A 57 3.30 11.85 -1.67
C GLU A 57 2.66 11.53 -3.03
N LEU A 58 3.33 11.92 -4.13
CA LEU A 58 2.85 11.68 -5.49
C LEU A 58 3.15 10.27 -5.99
N ASN A 59 4.23 9.64 -5.52
CA ASN A 59 4.67 8.33 -6.02
C ASN A 59 4.48 7.20 -5.02
N VAL A 60 4.23 7.47 -3.74
CA VAL A 60 4.21 6.44 -2.68
C VAL A 60 3.15 5.38 -2.94
N GLN A 61 2.00 5.74 -3.53
CA GLN A 61 0.95 4.79 -3.88
C GLN A 61 1.39 3.85 -5.01
N ASP A 62 1.86 4.41 -6.12
CA ASP A 62 2.35 3.62 -7.24
C ASP A 62 3.58 2.77 -6.88
N LEU A 63 4.47 3.29 -6.04
CA LEU A 63 5.59 2.53 -5.48
C LEU A 63 5.11 1.36 -4.62
N MET A 64 4.07 1.55 -3.80
CA MET A 64 3.51 0.47 -2.99
C MET A 64 2.87 -0.62 -3.85
N MET A 65 2.13 -0.25 -4.90
CA MET A 65 1.55 -1.21 -5.85
C MET A 65 2.66 -2.01 -6.56
N GLY A 66 3.69 -1.32 -7.07
CA GLY A 66 4.81 -1.97 -7.73
C GLY A 66 5.64 -2.84 -6.81
N ALA A 67 5.90 -2.39 -5.57
CA ALA A 67 6.62 -3.18 -4.59
C ALA A 67 5.83 -4.41 -4.15
N SER A 68 4.49 -4.32 -4.06
CA SER A 68 3.62 -5.47 -3.80
C SER A 68 3.71 -6.49 -4.94
N PHE A 69 3.60 -6.03 -6.19
CA PHE A 69 3.72 -6.89 -7.37
C PHE A 69 5.09 -7.58 -7.45
N LEU A 70 6.16 -6.82 -7.22
CA LEU A 70 7.53 -7.32 -7.25
C LEU A 70 7.93 -8.13 -5.99
N SER A 71 7.03 -8.22 -5.00
CA SER A 71 7.26 -8.86 -3.70
C SER A 71 8.46 -8.29 -2.95
N MET A 72 8.60 -6.96 -2.94
CA MET A 72 9.68 -6.21 -2.28
C MET A 72 9.21 -5.67 -0.92
N ASP A 73 9.11 -6.56 0.07
CA ASP A 73 8.59 -6.23 1.41
C ASP A 73 9.35 -5.08 2.11
N SER A 74 10.66 -4.95 1.87
CA SER A 74 11.46 -3.85 2.43
C SER A 74 11.00 -2.48 1.95
N ILE A 75 10.63 -2.36 0.67
CA ILE A 75 10.11 -1.11 0.12
C ILE A 75 8.67 -0.87 0.59
N LEU A 76 7.86 -1.94 0.69
CA LEU A 76 6.52 -1.83 1.26
C LEU A 76 6.55 -1.31 2.69
N ASP A 77 7.50 -1.76 3.52
CA ASP A 77 7.68 -1.26 4.89
C ASP A 77 8.09 0.22 4.93
N GLU A 78 9.00 0.66 4.06
CA GLU A 78 9.41 2.07 3.96
C GLU A 78 8.27 2.98 3.47
N CYS A 79 7.54 2.56 2.42
CA CYS A 79 6.34 3.26 1.94
C CYS A 79 5.25 3.30 3.02
N ALA A 80 5.07 2.21 3.76
CA ALA A 80 4.12 2.14 4.85
C ALA A 80 4.46 3.12 5.98
N GLU A 81 5.73 3.19 6.38
CA GLU A 81 6.21 4.16 7.36
C GLU A 81 6.04 5.60 6.89
N PHE A 82 6.31 5.88 5.61
CA PHE A 82 6.10 7.19 5.02
C PHE A 82 4.63 7.62 5.10
N MET A 83 3.71 6.74 4.68
CA MET A 83 2.26 6.98 4.79
C MET A 83 1.81 7.15 6.24
N ARG A 84 2.31 6.32 7.16
CA ARG A 84 1.97 6.38 8.58
C ARG A 84 2.31 7.74 9.20
N ARG A 85 3.44 8.33 8.83
CA ARG A 85 3.86 9.67 9.32
C ARG A 85 3.02 10.82 8.76
N ARG A 86 2.34 10.61 7.64
CA ARG A 86 1.50 11.60 6.94
C ARG A 86 0.00 11.36 7.13
N MET A 87 -0.37 10.39 7.95
CA MET A 87 -1.76 10.06 8.24
C MET A 87 -2.42 11.15 9.08
N THR A 88 -3.59 11.58 8.66
CA THR A 88 -4.43 12.60 9.30
C THR A 88 -5.87 12.11 9.35
N ILE A 89 -6.70 12.74 10.19
CA ILE A 89 -8.13 12.42 10.29
C ILE A 89 -8.89 12.62 8.97
N ASP A 90 -8.41 13.50 8.09
CA ASP A 90 -9.05 13.80 6.80
C ASP A 90 -8.64 12.81 5.70
N ASN A 91 -7.43 12.26 5.76
CA ASN A 91 -6.91 11.35 4.71
C ASN A 91 -6.96 9.87 5.08
N VAL A 92 -7.45 9.53 6.27
CA VAL A 92 -7.42 8.15 6.81
C VAL A 92 -8.25 7.16 5.99
N PHE A 93 -9.42 7.55 5.47
CA PHE A 93 -10.28 6.65 4.69
C PHE A 93 -9.76 6.37 3.28
N PRO A 94 -9.34 7.38 2.49
CA PRO A 94 -8.64 7.11 1.24
C PRO A 94 -7.44 6.18 1.41
N LEU A 95 -6.65 6.36 2.48
CA LEU A 95 -5.53 5.47 2.81
C LEU A 95 -6.01 4.06 3.19
N LEU A 96 -7.09 3.93 3.96
CA LEU A 96 -7.65 2.64 4.36
C LEU A 96 -8.06 1.81 3.13
N PHE A 97 -8.79 2.42 2.20
CA PHE A 97 -9.25 1.76 0.98
C PHE A 97 -8.08 1.35 0.09
N PHE A 98 -7.14 2.26 -0.12
CA PHE A 98 -5.92 1.97 -0.87
C PHE A 98 -5.14 0.78 -0.28
N CYS A 99 -4.97 0.75 1.04
CA CYS A 99 -4.27 -0.35 1.70
C CYS A 99 -5.05 -1.67 1.68
N ARG A 100 -6.39 -1.60 1.64
CA ARG A 100 -7.26 -2.77 1.45
C ARG A 100 -7.05 -3.36 0.06
N ASP A 101 -7.00 -2.54 -0.97
CA ASP A 101 -6.85 -2.98 -2.36
C ASP A 101 -5.48 -3.63 -2.61
N ILE A 102 -4.42 -3.12 -1.97
CA ILE A 102 -3.08 -3.72 -2.05
C ILE A 102 -2.96 -4.99 -1.19
N GLY A 103 -3.82 -5.15 -0.19
CA GLY A 103 -3.77 -6.29 0.74
C GLY A 103 -2.60 -6.26 1.72
N TYR A 104 -1.91 -5.11 1.88
CA TYR A 104 -0.77 -5.01 2.80
C TYR A 104 -1.21 -4.83 4.25
N LYS A 105 -1.26 -5.94 5.00
CA LYS A 105 -1.85 -5.99 6.34
C LYS A 105 -1.17 -5.10 7.39
N LYS A 106 0.14 -4.87 7.31
CA LYS A 106 0.89 -4.09 8.33
C LYS A 106 0.43 -2.64 8.40
N ILE A 107 0.34 -1.96 7.26
CA ILE A 107 -0.16 -0.59 7.20
C ILE A 107 -1.67 -0.55 7.47
N HIS A 108 -2.43 -1.53 6.97
CA HIS A 108 -3.87 -1.61 7.17
C HIS A 108 -4.23 -1.63 8.67
N ASN A 109 -3.56 -2.47 9.47
CA ASN A 109 -3.76 -2.52 10.92
C ASN A 109 -3.35 -1.21 11.61
N SER A 110 -2.31 -0.53 11.11
CA SER A 110 -1.86 0.75 11.64
C SER A 110 -2.87 1.87 11.38
N ILE A 111 -3.50 1.89 10.19
CA ILE A 111 -4.59 2.81 9.84
C ILE A 111 -5.80 2.56 10.74
N LEU A 112 -6.20 1.29 10.89
CA LEU A 112 -7.33 0.92 11.74
C LEU A 112 -7.11 1.33 13.21
N ASN A 113 -5.92 1.11 13.76
CA ASN A 113 -5.58 1.57 15.11
C ASN A 113 -5.61 3.11 15.24
N PHE A 114 -5.24 3.83 14.19
CA PHE A 114 -5.35 5.29 14.15
C PHE A 114 -6.82 5.74 14.14
N ILE A 115 -7.68 5.03 13.39
CA ILE A 115 -9.13 5.26 13.37
C ILE A 115 -9.71 5.04 14.77
N ASP A 116 -9.39 3.90 15.39
CA ASP A 116 -9.90 3.53 16.71
C ASP A 116 -9.56 4.59 17.78
N LYS A 117 -8.33 5.13 17.74
CA LYS A 117 -7.87 6.16 18.68
C LYS A 117 -8.47 7.55 18.45
N ASN A 118 -8.83 7.87 17.20
CA ASN A 118 -9.31 9.20 16.82
C ASN A 118 -10.79 9.17 16.40
N PHE A 119 -11.51 8.09 16.74
CA PHE A 119 -12.84 7.82 16.22
C PHE A 119 -13.83 8.96 16.46
N VAL A 120 -13.78 9.59 17.65
CA VAL A 120 -14.64 10.75 17.99
C VAL A 120 -14.40 11.93 17.05
N SER A 121 -13.14 12.21 16.69
CA SER A 121 -12.81 13.28 15.75
C SER A 121 -13.17 12.89 14.31
N ILE A 122 -12.90 11.64 13.94
CA ILE A 122 -13.14 11.09 12.60
C ILE A 122 -14.64 11.01 12.29
N SER A 123 -15.47 10.62 13.26
CA SER A 123 -16.93 10.53 13.08
C SER A 123 -17.59 11.88 12.76
N ARG A 124 -16.91 12.99 13.07
CA ARG A 124 -17.35 14.36 12.76
C ARG A 124 -16.90 14.83 11.38
N THR A 125 -15.98 14.11 10.72
CA THR A 125 -15.49 14.47 9.38
C THR A 125 -16.51 14.12 8.30
N SER A 126 -16.47 14.87 7.19
CA SER A 126 -17.25 14.55 5.99
C SER A 126 -16.86 13.20 5.38
N GLY A 127 -15.59 12.80 5.54
CA GLY A 127 -15.09 11.50 5.07
C GLY A 127 -15.84 10.33 5.69
N PHE A 128 -16.10 10.37 7.01
CA PHE A 128 -16.87 9.32 7.69
C PHE A 128 -18.34 9.28 7.26
N ARG A 129 -18.97 10.45 7.08
CA ARG A 129 -20.38 10.55 6.66
C ARG A 129 -20.62 10.04 5.24
N ASN A 130 -19.58 10.04 4.40
CA ASN A 130 -19.64 9.59 3.01
C ASN A 130 -19.22 8.13 2.84
N LEU A 131 -18.91 7.41 3.92
CA LEU A 131 -18.58 5.99 3.86
C LEU A 131 -19.77 5.16 3.38
N SER A 132 -19.46 4.07 2.66
CA SER A 132 -20.45 3.06 2.33
C SER A 132 -20.89 2.31 3.60
N VAL A 133 -22.05 1.66 3.55
CA VAL A 133 -22.54 0.84 4.67
C VAL A 133 -21.56 -0.28 4.99
N ASP A 134 -20.97 -0.91 3.98
CA ASP A 134 -19.97 -1.97 4.17
C ASP A 134 -18.71 -1.46 4.88
N ASP A 135 -18.22 -0.27 4.52
CA ASP A 135 -17.06 0.34 5.16
C ASP A 135 -17.37 0.80 6.59
N LEU A 136 -18.57 1.32 6.83
CA LEU A 136 -19.04 1.65 8.18
C LEU A 136 -19.10 0.40 9.06
N VAL A 137 -19.59 -0.72 8.54
CA VAL A 137 -19.61 -2.00 9.26
C VAL A 137 -18.20 -2.43 9.63
N VAL A 138 -17.23 -2.34 8.70
CA VAL A 138 -15.81 -2.66 8.98
C VAL A 138 -15.21 -1.77 10.08
N VAL A 139 -15.59 -0.49 10.14
CA VAL A 139 -15.11 0.43 11.17
C VAL A 139 -15.83 0.20 12.50
N LEU A 140 -17.16 0.04 12.48
CA LEU A 140 -18.03 -0.03 13.66
C LEU A 140 -18.08 -1.41 14.34
N GLN A 141 -17.81 -2.50 13.62
CA GLN A 141 -17.75 -3.84 14.21
C GLN A 141 -16.45 -4.12 14.99
N ARG A 142 -15.58 -3.12 15.14
CA ARG A 142 -14.29 -3.28 15.81
C ARG A 142 -14.46 -3.10 17.31
N ASP A 143 -14.22 -4.18 18.06
CA ASP A 143 -14.20 -4.18 19.53
C ASP A 143 -13.13 -3.25 20.14
N SER A 144 -12.17 -2.79 19.33
CA SER A 144 -11.08 -1.89 19.72
C SER A 144 -11.42 -0.40 19.60
N LEU A 145 -12.64 -0.04 19.20
CA LEU A 145 -13.07 1.35 19.11
C LEU A 145 -13.01 2.03 20.49
N TYR A 146 -12.11 2.99 20.63
CA TYR A 146 -12.01 3.80 21.83
C TYR A 146 -13.07 4.92 21.75
N VAL A 147 -14.27 4.63 22.20
CA VAL A 147 -15.29 5.64 22.47
C VAL A 147 -15.15 6.02 23.94
N ASP A 148 -14.53 7.16 24.22
CA ASP A 148 -14.55 7.74 25.56
C ASP A 148 -16.00 8.14 25.90
N LYS A 149 -16.73 7.18 26.46
CA LYS A 149 -18.08 7.23 27.04
C LYS A 149 -19.27 7.34 26.07
N GLU A 150 -20.15 6.33 26.17
CA GLU A 150 -21.55 6.34 25.72
C GLU A 150 -22.47 7.28 26.56
N ASP A 151 -21.97 8.44 27.02
CA ASP A 151 -22.72 9.38 27.88
C ASP A 151 -22.83 10.79 27.26
N GLN A 152 -23.22 10.88 25.99
CA GLN A 152 -23.87 12.09 25.47
C GLN A 152 -25.09 11.72 24.63
N VAL A 153 -26.08 11.19 25.36
CA VAL A 153 -27.50 11.17 24.95
C VAL A 153 -28.20 12.38 25.58
#